data_AF-A0A0P8BMJ8-F1
#
_entry.id   AF-A0A0P8BMJ8-F1
#
_cell.length_a   1.000
_cell.length_b   1.000
_cell.length_c   1.000
_cell.angle_alpha   90.00
_cell.angle_beta   90.00
_cell.angle_gamma   90.00
#
_symmetry.space_group_name_H-M   'P 1'
#
loop_
_entity.id
_entity.type
_entity.pdbx_description
1 polymer ?
#
loop_
_entity_poly.entity_id
_entity_poly.type
_entity_poly.pdbx_seq_one_letter_code
_entity_poly.pdbx_strand_id
1 'polypeptide(L)'
;MTYCIAPDCPQPKNALNARICATCGSKLWLRDRYRVLGALGRGGFGATFLARDQSLPGHPSCVIKQLRPTTSVPSLLEMARDLFQREANILGKIGNHPQLPRLLDYFEIAQEFYLVQEYVSGSTLQKEVKLNGPFSEVRVKRFLTEILPVVQYIHSHKIIHRDIKPANLIRREQDQQLVMIDFGAVKDKVRPPEIDHSDETALTAYAIGTPGYAPPEQMAMRPVYASDLYAIGVTCVYLLTGRSPKDLPYDSQSGELRWQDYTAVSSHFAKILQKMLNISVRDRYQMASEILQDLDLEPYLDSLSQNMAFATTASLTQEVTVVEEVPRISPSARMAEAIRARQERRTGKTTVYTGTERRKSQKPTAQSLKESYDKGYRDFSEQVFSQLDLHKQVLTGCRFTKSTFFKTNLSNADLSHSNLSYANLNQAILKNADLTNAYLVGAKLENADLRGANLSRVTLESAQLKDANLCGADLSGATLSDTQLAMARTNWSTIHPNGKRMFR
;
A
#
# COMPACT_ATOMS: atom_id res chain seq x y z
N MET A 1 14.19 -32.67 20.20
CA MET A 1 13.00 -33.53 20.20
C MET A 1 12.54 -33.77 18.77
N THR A 2 11.85 -34.88 18.51
CA THR A 2 11.19 -35.18 17.23
C THR A 2 9.70 -35.34 17.48
N TYR A 3 8.87 -34.84 16.58
CA TYR A 3 7.41 -34.83 16.73
C TYR A 3 6.75 -35.80 15.76
N CYS A 4 5.86 -36.65 16.26
CA CYS A 4 5.05 -37.55 15.46
C CYS A 4 3.89 -36.78 14.83
N ILE A 5 3.72 -36.94 13.52
CA ILE A 5 2.64 -36.31 12.77
C ILE A 5 1.44 -37.24 12.58
N ALA A 6 1.42 -38.46 13.12
CA ALA A 6 0.23 -39.31 13.02
C ALA A 6 -0.96 -38.62 13.72
N PRO A 7 -2.15 -38.53 13.09
CA PRO A 7 -3.28 -37.73 13.59
C PRO A 7 -3.70 -38.04 15.02
N ASP A 8 -3.71 -39.33 15.38
CA ASP A 8 -4.27 -39.83 16.63
C ASP A 8 -3.19 -40.34 17.60
N CYS A 9 -1.94 -39.92 17.41
CA CYS A 9 -0.86 -40.29 18.31
C CYS A 9 -1.04 -39.63 19.68
N PRO A 10 -1.28 -40.39 20.77
CA PRO A 10 -1.60 -39.80 22.08
C PRO A 10 -0.38 -39.13 22.73
N GLN A 11 0.83 -39.58 22.39
CA GLN A 11 2.09 -38.98 22.84
C GLN A 11 3.02 -38.74 21.65
N PRO A 12 2.91 -37.58 20.98
CA PRO A 12 3.64 -37.32 19.74
C PRO A 12 5.10 -36.89 19.96
N LYS A 13 5.50 -36.56 21.20
CA LYS A 13 6.87 -36.13 21.50
C LYS A 13 7.80 -37.33 21.64
N ASN A 14 8.87 -37.35 20.86
CA ASN A 14 9.86 -38.42 20.81
C ASN A 14 11.29 -37.86 21.00
N ALA A 15 12.25 -38.76 21.28
CA ALA A 15 13.66 -38.42 21.37
C ALA A 15 14.20 -37.81 20.06
N LEU A 16 15.23 -36.97 20.16
CA LEU A 16 15.76 -36.15 19.03
C LEU A 16 16.16 -36.95 17.78
N ASN A 17 16.62 -38.19 17.97
CA ASN A 17 17.13 -39.05 16.90
C ASN A 17 16.22 -40.27 16.64
N ALA A 18 15.04 -40.32 17.28
CA ALA A 18 14.09 -41.39 17.03
C ALA A 18 13.64 -41.38 15.57
N ARG A 19 13.63 -42.57 14.94
CA ARG A 19 13.15 -42.80 13.57
C ARG A 19 11.71 -43.31 13.53
N ILE A 20 11.29 -43.96 14.60
CA ILE A 20 9.97 -44.55 14.79
C ILE A 20 9.36 -43.96 16.06
N CYS A 21 8.07 -43.64 16.02
CA CYS A 21 7.34 -43.15 17.18
C CYS A 21 7.22 -44.27 18.22
N ALA A 22 7.66 -44.03 19.44
CA ALA A 22 7.58 -45.01 20.53
C ALA A 22 6.13 -45.38 20.87
N THR A 23 5.18 -44.50 20.56
CA THR A 23 3.78 -44.61 20.94
C THR A 23 2.92 -45.32 19.90
N CYS A 24 3.07 -44.96 18.62
CA CYS A 24 2.18 -45.44 17.54
C CYS A 24 2.92 -46.15 16.40
N GLY A 25 4.24 -46.31 16.49
CA GLY A 25 5.04 -47.01 15.47
C GLY A 25 5.21 -46.28 14.13
N SER A 26 4.64 -45.09 13.97
CA SER A 26 4.77 -44.31 12.72
C SER A 26 6.21 -43.83 12.49
N LYS A 27 6.63 -43.75 11.22
CA LYS A 27 7.90 -43.10 10.86
C LYS A 27 7.87 -41.62 11.25
N LEU A 28 8.95 -41.15 11.88
CA LEU A 28 9.05 -39.79 12.40
C LEU A 28 9.69 -38.78 11.43
N TRP A 29 10.35 -39.27 10.39
CA TRP A 29 11.00 -38.44 9.38
C TRP A 29 10.26 -38.57 8.06
N LEU A 30 9.97 -37.44 7.43
CA LEU A 30 9.32 -37.40 6.13
C LEU A 30 10.37 -37.46 5.02
N ARG A 31 10.22 -38.41 4.09
CA ARG A 31 11.18 -38.69 3.00
C ARG A 31 12.63 -38.87 3.46
N ASP A 32 12.82 -39.35 4.69
CA ASP A 32 14.13 -39.43 5.35
C ASP A 32 14.93 -38.11 5.39
N ARG A 33 14.26 -36.99 5.13
CA ARG A 33 14.83 -35.65 4.97
C ARG A 33 14.32 -34.68 6.02
N TYR A 34 13.01 -34.61 6.23
CA TYR A 34 12.44 -33.62 7.14
C TYR A 34 12.18 -34.21 8.52
N ARG A 35 12.77 -33.59 9.53
CA ARG A 35 12.50 -33.91 10.93
C ARG A 35 11.55 -32.89 11.52
N VAL A 36 10.36 -33.34 11.91
CA VAL A 36 9.33 -32.48 12.49
C VAL A 36 9.66 -32.18 13.96
N LEU A 37 9.58 -30.91 14.35
CA LEU A 37 9.90 -30.43 15.69
C LEU A 37 8.65 -30.24 16.57
N GLY A 38 7.51 -29.88 15.95
CA GLY A 38 6.27 -29.63 16.66
C GLY A 38 5.15 -29.10 15.76
N ALA A 39 3.92 -29.15 16.25
CA ALA A 39 2.76 -28.54 15.60
C ALA A 39 2.77 -27.00 15.78
N LEU A 40 2.53 -26.28 14.70
CA LEU A 40 2.32 -24.82 14.69
C LEU A 40 0.83 -24.46 14.73
N GLY A 41 -0.01 -25.31 14.14
CA GLY A 41 -1.45 -25.11 14.11
C GLY A 41 -2.19 -26.31 13.52
N ARG A 42 -3.49 -26.37 13.77
CA ARG A 42 -4.41 -27.35 13.20
C ARG A 42 -5.63 -26.59 12.66
N GLY A 43 -5.95 -26.78 11.39
CA GLY A 43 -7.11 -26.20 10.73
C GLY A 43 -8.10 -27.28 10.29
N GLY A 44 -9.20 -26.87 9.63
CA GLY A 44 -10.23 -27.79 9.14
C GLY A 44 -9.75 -28.78 8.06
N PHE A 45 -8.62 -28.48 7.40
CA PHE A 45 -8.14 -29.23 6.23
C PHE A 45 -6.77 -29.89 6.41
N GLY A 46 -6.15 -29.71 7.57
CA GLY A 46 -4.79 -30.16 7.75
C GLY A 46 -4.15 -29.72 9.06
N ALA A 47 -2.88 -30.13 9.19
CA ALA A 47 -2.04 -29.73 10.29
C ALA A 47 -0.75 -29.09 9.75
N THR A 48 -0.31 -28.03 10.41
CA THR A 48 0.90 -27.29 10.03
C THR A 48 1.96 -27.54 11.09
N PHE A 49 3.16 -27.88 10.65
CA PHE A 49 4.27 -28.27 11.51
C PHE A 49 5.52 -27.45 11.23
N LEU A 50 6.29 -27.19 12.29
CA LEU A 50 7.67 -26.74 12.17
C LEU A 50 8.56 -27.97 12.00
N ALA A 51 9.46 -27.94 11.03
CA ALA A 51 10.42 -29.00 10.76
C ALA A 51 11.81 -28.42 10.45
N ARG A 52 12.81 -29.30 10.37
CA ARG A 52 14.13 -28.99 9.81
C ARG A 52 14.44 -29.91 8.65
N ASP A 53 14.99 -29.34 7.59
CA ASP A 53 15.56 -30.09 6.48
C ASP A 53 16.93 -30.67 6.90
N GLN A 54 17.00 -31.99 7.05
CA GLN A 54 18.22 -32.67 7.51
C GLN A 54 19.22 -32.90 6.38
N SER A 55 18.83 -32.78 5.10
CA SER A 55 19.74 -33.01 3.97
C SER A 55 20.64 -31.80 3.66
N LEU A 56 20.28 -30.61 4.14
CA LEU A 56 21.04 -29.38 3.91
C LEU A 56 21.95 -29.03 5.10
N PRO A 57 23.17 -28.49 4.84
CA PRO A 57 24.03 -27.95 5.89
C PRO A 57 23.32 -26.87 6.73
N GLY A 58 23.57 -26.88 8.04
CA GLY A 58 22.91 -25.95 8.97
C GLY A 58 21.47 -26.31 9.34
N HIS A 59 20.90 -27.33 8.70
CA HIS A 59 19.55 -27.86 8.99
C HIS A 59 18.46 -26.79 9.05
N PRO A 60 18.23 -26.04 7.96
CA PRO A 60 17.33 -24.90 7.95
C PRO A 60 15.91 -25.31 8.34
N SER A 61 15.23 -24.40 9.05
CA SER A 61 13.84 -24.57 9.44
C SER A 61 12.91 -24.44 8.23
N CYS A 62 11.87 -25.26 8.19
CA CYS A 62 10.81 -25.22 7.19
C CYS A 62 9.44 -25.46 7.83
N VAL A 63 8.40 -25.05 7.13
CA VAL A 63 7.01 -25.36 7.48
C VAL A 63 6.54 -26.52 6.64
N ILE A 64 5.88 -27.51 7.26
CA ILE A 64 5.22 -28.61 6.57
C ILE A 64 3.73 -28.49 6.82
N LYS A 65 2.96 -28.25 5.78
CA LYS A 65 1.51 -28.42 5.81
C LYS A 65 1.19 -29.84 5.37
N GLN A 66 0.39 -30.53 6.17
CA GLN A 66 -0.14 -31.85 5.86
C GLN A 66 -1.64 -31.73 5.64
N LEU A 67 -2.11 -32.14 4.46
CA LEU A 67 -3.54 -32.28 4.21
C LEU A 67 -4.07 -33.48 5.01
N ARG A 68 -5.15 -33.27 5.76
CA ARG A 68 -5.82 -34.31 6.54
C ARG A 68 -7.31 -34.29 6.24
N PRO A 69 -7.75 -34.97 5.17
CA PRO A 69 -9.16 -35.06 4.87
C PRO A 69 -9.88 -35.81 5.99
N THR A 70 -10.98 -35.26 6.50
CA THR A 70 -11.84 -35.93 7.48
C THR A 70 -12.92 -36.81 6.84
N THR A 71 -13.00 -36.80 5.51
CA THR A 71 -13.98 -37.54 4.71
C THR A 71 -13.30 -38.66 3.93
N SER A 72 -13.98 -39.78 3.81
CA SER A 72 -13.60 -40.91 2.96
C SER A 72 -14.26 -40.86 1.58
N VAL A 73 -15.06 -39.82 1.29
CA VAL A 73 -15.75 -39.68 0.00
C VAL A 73 -14.73 -39.38 -1.11
N PRO A 74 -14.60 -40.24 -2.14
CA PRO A 74 -13.56 -40.10 -3.16
C PRO A 74 -13.54 -38.76 -3.89
N SER A 75 -14.72 -38.21 -4.23
CA SER A 75 -14.83 -36.92 -4.94
C SER A 75 -14.37 -35.73 -4.08
N LEU A 76 -14.58 -35.77 -2.77
CA LEU A 76 -14.12 -34.75 -1.83
C LEU A 76 -12.60 -34.86 -1.59
N LEU A 77 -12.08 -36.10 -1.52
CA LEU A 77 -10.64 -36.34 -1.46
C LEU A 77 -9.94 -35.80 -2.70
N GLU A 78 -10.46 -36.08 -3.90
CA GLU A 78 -9.92 -35.56 -5.15
C GLU A 78 -9.99 -34.03 -5.21
N MET A 79 -11.07 -33.42 -4.72
CA MET A 79 -11.15 -31.96 -4.61
C MET A 79 -10.09 -31.40 -3.65
N ALA A 80 -9.88 -32.02 -2.49
CA ALA A 80 -8.87 -31.57 -1.53
C ALA A 80 -7.44 -31.73 -2.09
N ARG A 81 -7.18 -32.80 -2.86
CA ARG A 81 -5.94 -33.00 -3.62
C ARG A 81 -5.69 -31.87 -4.60
N ASP A 82 -6.69 -31.54 -5.41
CA ASP A 82 -6.65 -30.46 -6.39
C ASP A 82 -6.32 -29.11 -5.75
N LEU A 83 -6.96 -28.80 -4.61
CA LEU A 83 -6.73 -27.55 -3.87
C LEU A 83 -5.27 -27.44 -3.40
N PHE A 84 -4.73 -28.54 -2.88
CA PHE A 84 -3.40 -28.57 -2.32
C PHE A 84 -2.31 -28.54 -3.42
N GLN A 85 -2.54 -29.22 -4.55
CA GLN A 85 -1.65 -29.15 -5.72
C GLN A 85 -1.67 -27.74 -6.35
N ARG A 86 -2.82 -27.06 -6.34
CA ARG A 86 -2.90 -25.66 -6.79
C ARG A 86 -2.09 -24.72 -5.93
N GLU A 87 -2.09 -24.88 -4.61
CA GLU A 87 -1.24 -24.08 -3.72
C GLU A 87 0.25 -24.26 -4.08
N ALA A 88 0.69 -25.50 -4.31
CA ALA A 88 2.04 -25.78 -4.78
C ALA A 88 2.34 -25.09 -6.14
N ASN A 89 1.42 -25.19 -7.10
CA ASN A 89 1.57 -24.56 -8.42
C ASN A 89 1.61 -23.03 -8.34
N ILE A 90 0.77 -22.43 -7.49
CA ILE A 90 0.74 -20.98 -7.25
C ILE A 90 2.09 -20.51 -6.69
N LEU A 91 2.60 -21.17 -5.65
CA LEU A 91 3.89 -20.82 -5.05
C LEU A 91 5.04 -21.04 -6.05
N GLY A 92 4.97 -22.09 -6.86
CA GLY A 92 5.93 -22.32 -7.95
C GLY A 92 5.90 -21.21 -9.01
N LYS A 93 4.71 -20.71 -9.38
CA LYS A 93 4.52 -19.63 -10.36
C LYS A 93 4.98 -18.27 -9.84
N ILE A 94 4.72 -17.97 -8.57
CA ILE A 94 5.14 -16.76 -7.88
C ILE A 94 6.67 -16.71 -7.75
N GLY A 95 7.31 -17.87 -7.56
CA GLY A 95 8.76 -17.95 -7.52
C GLY A 95 9.35 -17.29 -6.27
N ASN A 96 10.34 -16.41 -6.44
CA ASN A 96 11.08 -15.81 -5.33
C ASN A 96 10.61 -14.37 -5.08
N HIS A 97 9.90 -14.15 -3.99
CA HIS A 97 9.46 -12.83 -3.55
C HIS A 97 9.72 -12.67 -2.04
N PRO A 98 10.35 -11.58 -1.56
CA PRO A 98 10.81 -11.46 -0.17
C PRO A 98 9.70 -11.49 0.89
N GLN A 99 8.47 -11.15 0.49
CA GLN A 99 7.27 -11.12 1.35
C GLN A 99 6.32 -12.31 1.13
N LEU A 100 6.75 -13.35 0.41
CA LEU A 100 5.99 -14.58 0.20
C LEU A 100 6.88 -15.80 0.46
N PRO A 101 6.44 -16.81 1.23
CA PRO A 101 7.25 -18.00 1.48
C PRO A 101 7.56 -18.77 0.20
N ARG A 102 8.82 -19.17 0.02
CA ARG A 102 9.21 -20.02 -1.10
C ARG A 102 8.73 -21.46 -0.90
N LEU A 103 8.27 -22.09 -1.98
CA LEU A 103 8.06 -23.54 -2.04
C LEU A 103 9.41 -24.28 -2.03
N LEU A 104 9.61 -25.18 -1.07
CA LEU A 104 10.83 -25.98 -0.94
C LEU A 104 10.67 -27.39 -1.49
N ASP A 105 9.49 -27.99 -1.30
CA ASP A 105 9.17 -29.35 -1.73
C ASP A 105 7.64 -29.56 -1.70
N TYR A 106 7.18 -30.54 -2.47
CA TYR A 106 5.79 -30.96 -2.51
C TYR A 106 5.72 -32.44 -2.86
N PHE A 107 5.00 -33.23 -2.06
CA PHE A 107 4.93 -34.67 -2.27
C PHE A 107 3.69 -35.31 -1.63
N GLU A 108 3.45 -36.56 -2.02
CA GLU A 108 2.38 -37.42 -1.51
C GLU A 108 2.97 -38.70 -0.91
N ILE A 109 2.49 -39.12 0.25
CA ILE A 109 2.83 -40.42 0.88
C ILE A 109 1.53 -41.04 1.38
N ALA A 110 1.23 -42.27 0.95
CA ALA A 110 0.06 -43.01 1.41
C ALA A 110 -1.26 -42.20 1.34
N GLN A 111 -1.47 -41.47 0.24
CA GLN A 111 -2.62 -40.58 0.00
C GLN A 111 -2.70 -39.35 0.92
N GLU A 112 -1.65 -39.04 1.67
CA GLU A 112 -1.50 -37.78 2.41
C GLU A 112 -0.60 -36.81 1.65
N PHE A 113 -1.00 -35.53 1.60
CA PHE A 113 -0.32 -34.49 0.84
C PHE A 113 0.48 -33.59 1.75
N TYR A 114 1.70 -33.26 1.29
CA TYR A 114 2.65 -32.50 2.05
C TYR A 114 3.18 -31.34 1.21
N LEU A 115 3.08 -30.14 1.76
CA LEU A 115 3.60 -28.91 1.17
C LEU A 115 4.66 -28.36 2.11
N VAL A 116 5.89 -28.25 1.61
CA VAL A 116 7.02 -27.77 2.39
C VAL A 116 7.38 -26.37 1.93
N GLN A 117 7.34 -25.41 2.85
CA GLN A 117 7.58 -23.99 2.59
C GLN A 117 8.71 -23.47 3.48
N GLU A 118 9.27 -22.34 3.09
CA GLU A 118 10.17 -21.58 3.94
C GLU A 118 9.50 -21.23 5.29
N TYR A 119 10.25 -21.38 6.38
CA TYR A 119 9.79 -20.95 7.69
C TYR A 119 10.03 -19.46 7.89
N VAL A 120 8.97 -18.72 8.19
CA VAL A 120 9.03 -17.30 8.53
C VAL A 120 9.02 -17.17 10.05
N SER A 121 10.16 -16.78 10.63
CA SER A 121 10.24 -16.46 12.07
C SER A 121 9.61 -15.11 12.35
N GLY A 122 8.61 -15.09 13.23
CA GLY A 122 7.99 -13.86 13.70
C GLY A 122 6.58 -14.02 14.26
N SER A 123 5.93 -12.89 14.52
CA SER A 123 4.59 -12.83 15.09
C SER A 123 3.55 -12.56 14.01
N THR A 124 2.42 -13.27 14.07
CA THR A 124 1.27 -12.90 13.22
C THR A 124 0.68 -11.58 13.70
N LEU A 125 0.10 -10.79 12.81
CA LEU A 125 -0.56 -9.54 13.20
C LEU A 125 -1.68 -9.78 14.22
N GLN A 126 -2.36 -10.93 14.14
CA GLN A 126 -3.33 -11.34 15.17
C GLN A 126 -2.70 -11.45 16.57
N LYS A 127 -1.49 -12.03 16.67
CA LYS A 127 -0.76 -12.12 17.94
C LYS A 127 -0.29 -10.75 18.40
N GLU A 128 0.19 -9.91 17.49
CA GLU A 128 0.59 -8.54 17.83
C GLU A 128 -0.55 -7.74 18.45
N VAL A 129 -1.76 -7.80 17.88
CA VAL A 129 -2.93 -7.10 18.41
C VAL A 129 -3.37 -7.68 19.75
N LYS A 130 -3.34 -9.02 19.91
CA LYS A 130 -3.65 -9.65 21.20
C LYS A 130 -2.68 -9.25 22.32
N LEU A 131 -1.40 -9.06 21.99
CA LEU A 131 -0.36 -8.74 22.97
C LEU A 131 -0.26 -7.24 23.26
N ASN A 132 -0.33 -6.40 22.24
CA ASN A 132 -0.04 -4.97 22.32
C ASN A 132 -1.29 -4.08 22.21
N GLY A 133 -2.46 -4.69 22.01
CA GLY A 133 -3.70 -3.97 21.74
C GLY A 133 -3.83 -3.52 20.26
N PRO A 134 -4.93 -2.81 19.96
CA PRO A 134 -5.20 -2.33 18.61
C PRO A 134 -4.13 -1.35 18.09
N PHE A 135 -4.03 -1.25 16.77
CA PHE A 135 -3.10 -0.39 16.07
C PHE A 135 -3.68 1.03 15.94
N SER A 136 -2.80 2.03 15.97
CA SER A 136 -3.17 3.39 15.59
C SER A 136 -3.41 3.49 14.08
N GLU A 137 -4.17 4.49 13.66
CA GLU A 137 -4.40 4.81 12.25
C GLU A 137 -3.09 4.87 11.44
N VAL A 138 -2.04 5.51 11.97
CA VAL A 138 -0.71 5.57 11.32
C VAL A 138 -0.12 4.17 11.10
N ARG A 139 -0.22 3.27 12.09
CA ARG A 139 0.26 1.89 11.95
C ARG A 139 -0.55 1.10 10.92
N VAL A 140 -1.86 1.33 10.84
CA VAL A 140 -2.72 0.67 9.84
C VAL A 140 -2.47 1.18 8.43
N LYS A 141 -2.20 2.48 8.25
CA LYS A 141 -1.75 3.03 6.96
C LYS A 141 -0.42 2.44 6.52
N ARG A 142 0.56 2.34 7.43
CA ARG A 142 1.83 1.67 7.15
C ARG A 142 1.63 0.21 6.75
N PHE A 143 0.72 -0.50 7.42
CA PHE A 143 0.30 -1.85 7.04
C PHE A 143 -0.22 -1.89 5.59
N LEU A 144 -1.12 -0.97 5.22
CA LEU A 144 -1.63 -0.87 3.85
C LEU A 144 -0.52 -0.61 2.82
N THR A 145 0.35 0.38 3.07
CA THR A 145 1.49 0.69 2.19
C THR A 145 2.42 -0.50 1.98
N GLU A 146 2.54 -1.39 2.96
CA GLU A 146 3.40 -2.56 2.89
C GLU A 146 2.74 -3.78 2.24
N ILE A 147 1.44 -3.99 2.46
CA ILE A 147 0.74 -5.20 1.97
C ILE A 147 0.18 -5.02 0.55
N LEU A 148 -0.26 -3.82 0.17
CA LEU A 148 -0.86 -3.55 -1.13
C LEU A 148 0.11 -3.83 -2.31
N PRO A 149 1.42 -3.54 -2.23
CA PRO A 149 2.37 -3.95 -3.27
C PRO A 149 2.47 -5.47 -3.44
N VAL A 150 2.41 -6.24 -2.34
CA VAL A 150 2.42 -7.72 -2.38
C VAL A 150 1.18 -8.24 -3.08
N VAL A 151 0.02 -7.66 -2.78
CA VAL A 151 -1.27 -8.02 -3.39
C VAL A 151 -1.27 -7.67 -4.88
N GLN A 152 -0.77 -6.49 -5.25
CA GLN A 152 -0.58 -6.08 -6.64
C GLN A 152 0.31 -7.06 -7.41
N TYR A 153 1.39 -7.53 -6.79
CA TYR A 153 2.28 -8.54 -7.37
C TYR A 153 1.58 -9.89 -7.57
N ILE A 154 0.80 -10.37 -6.59
CA ILE A 154 0.03 -11.61 -6.75
C ILE A 154 -1.02 -11.46 -7.86
N HIS A 155 -1.72 -10.32 -7.92
CA HIS A 155 -2.73 -10.03 -8.93
C HIS A 155 -2.13 -9.91 -10.34
N SER A 156 -0.91 -9.39 -10.49
CA SER A 156 -0.22 -9.35 -11.79
C SER A 156 0.08 -10.74 -12.33
N HIS A 157 0.25 -11.72 -11.46
CA HIS A 157 0.40 -13.15 -11.79
C HIS A 157 -0.95 -13.86 -12.01
N LYS A 158 -2.06 -13.12 -12.04
CA LYS A 158 -3.44 -13.62 -12.22
C LYS A 158 -3.88 -14.56 -11.11
N ILE A 159 -3.48 -14.25 -9.87
CA ILE A 159 -3.84 -15.01 -8.68
C ILE A 159 -4.71 -14.14 -7.78
N ILE A 160 -5.73 -14.74 -7.16
CA ILE A 160 -6.54 -14.12 -6.10
C ILE A 160 -6.23 -14.91 -4.82
N HIS A 161 -5.89 -14.23 -3.73
CA HIS A 161 -5.41 -14.85 -2.49
C HIS A 161 -6.52 -15.50 -1.66
N ARG A 162 -7.70 -14.86 -1.56
CA ARG A 162 -8.94 -15.36 -0.95
C ARG A 162 -8.95 -15.58 0.57
N ASP A 163 -7.80 -15.68 1.24
CA ASP A 163 -7.72 -15.85 2.69
C ASP A 163 -6.79 -14.82 3.36
N ILE A 164 -6.87 -13.55 2.95
CA ILE A 164 -6.14 -12.46 3.61
C ILE A 164 -6.79 -12.16 4.95
N LYS A 165 -6.01 -12.30 6.03
CA LYS A 165 -6.45 -12.04 7.41
C LYS A 165 -5.25 -11.86 8.35
N PRO A 166 -5.41 -11.25 9.54
CA PRO A 166 -4.31 -11.05 10.49
C PRO A 166 -3.55 -12.30 10.92
N ALA A 167 -4.18 -13.49 10.87
CA ALA A 167 -3.54 -14.76 11.21
C ALA A 167 -2.57 -15.25 10.13
N ASN A 168 -2.73 -14.79 8.88
CA ASN A 168 -1.96 -15.19 7.71
C ASN A 168 -0.91 -14.13 7.30
N LEU A 169 -0.62 -13.19 8.20
CA LEU A 169 0.30 -12.09 7.96
C LEU A 169 1.31 -12.07 9.11
N ILE A 170 2.56 -12.41 8.83
CA ILE A 170 3.65 -12.47 9.82
C ILE A 170 4.54 -11.23 9.68
N ARG A 171 4.81 -10.54 10.78
CA ARG A 171 5.93 -9.62 10.88
C ARG A 171 7.21 -10.41 11.12
N ARG A 172 8.08 -10.49 10.12
CA ARG A 172 9.35 -11.23 10.19
C ARG A 172 10.29 -10.53 11.17
N GLU A 173 10.88 -11.30 12.09
CA GLU A 173 11.74 -10.75 13.15
C GLU A 173 13.02 -10.09 12.60
N GLN A 174 13.60 -10.68 11.55
CA GLN A 174 14.92 -10.30 11.02
C GLN A 174 14.97 -8.86 10.50
N ASP A 175 13.96 -8.41 9.78
CA ASP A 175 13.93 -7.14 9.06
C ASP A 175 12.65 -6.34 9.29
N GLN A 176 11.76 -6.86 10.16
CA GLN A 176 10.46 -6.27 10.43
C GLN A 176 9.62 -6.09 9.17
N GLN A 177 9.78 -6.92 8.13
CA GLN A 177 8.91 -6.93 6.96
C GLN A 177 7.71 -7.85 7.14
N LEU A 178 6.60 -7.49 6.49
CA LEU A 178 5.36 -8.24 6.46
C LEU A 178 5.46 -9.33 5.41
N VAL A 179 5.22 -10.56 5.82
CA VAL A 179 5.21 -11.74 4.97
C VAL A 179 3.81 -12.34 4.99
N MET A 180 3.22 -12.48 3.81
CA MET A 180 1.91 -13.12 3.63
C MET A 180 2.13 -14.62 3.52
N ILE A 181 1.62 -15.34 4.50
CA ILE A 181 1.66 -16.80 4.54
C ILE A 181 0.31 -17.35 4.10
N ASP A 182 0.32 -18.52 3.47
CA ASP A 182 -0.87 -19.31 3.13
C ASP A 182 -1.78 -18.70 2.05
N PHE A 183 -1.68 -19.20 0.82
CA PHE A 183 -2.66 -18.90 -0.23
C PHE A 183 -3.94 -19.66 0.04
N GLY A 184 -5.05 -18.93 0.20
CA GLY A 184 -6.38 -19.52 0.37
C GLY A 184 -6.71 -20.38 -0.85
N ALA A 185 -6.77 -21.69 -0.67
CA ALA A 185 -6.97 -22.61 -1.77
C ALA A 185 -8.44 -22.56 -2.23
N VAL A 186 -8.76 -21.94 -3.37
CA VAL A 186 -10.02 -22.24 -4.09
C VAL A 186 -9.89 -22.11 -5.61
N LYS A 187 -10.59 -23.04 -6.28
CA LYS A 187 -11.00 -23.19 -7.69
C LYS A 187 -10.91 -21.94 -8.59
N ASP A 188 -10.23 -22.13 -9.72
CA ASP A 188 -10.68 -21.66 -11.03
C ASP A 188 -11.57 -22.73 -11.66
N LYS A 189 -12.75 -22.32 -12.13
CA LYS A 189 -13.63 -23.01 -13.09
C LYS A 189 -13.83 -24.53 -12.92
N VAL A 190 -14.38 -24.98 -11.78
CA VAL A 190 -14.99 -26.32 -11.71
C VAL A 190 -16.41 -26.18 -11.19
N ARG A 191 -17.39 -26.54 -12.03
CA ARG A 191 -18.80 -26.68 -11.63
C ARG A 191 -18.84 -27.53 -10.34
N PRO A 192 -19.54 -27.12 -9.28
CA PRO A 192 -19.74 -28.01 -8.14
C PRO A 192 -20.35 -29.32 -8.66
N PRO A 193 -19.81 -30.50 -8.30
CA PRO A 193 -20.54 -31.73 -8.50
C PRO A 193 -21.84 -31.64 -7.70
N GLU A 194 -22.94 -32.11 -8.28
CA GLU A 194 -24.21 -32.32 -7.58
C GLU A 194 -23.97 -33.37 -6.49
N ILE A 195 -23.91 -32.94 -5.23
CA ILE A 195 -23.74 -33.81 -4.06
C ILE A 195 -24.88 -33.51 -3.10
N ASP A 196 -25.48 -34.57 -2.55
CA ASP A 196 -26.59 -34.54 -1.61
C ASP A 196 -26.32 -33.67 -0.36
N HIS A 197 -27.41 -33.09 0.16
CA HIS A 197 -27.46 -32.03 1.17
C HIS A 197 -26.85 -32.37 2.57
N SER A 198 -26.32 -33.57 2.79
CA SER A 198 -25.72 -33.96 4.08
C SER A 198 -24.24 -33.55 4.24
N ASP A 199 -23.51 -33.34 3.14
CA ASP A 199 -22.06 -33.08 3.15
C ASP A 199 -21.68 -31.64 2.74
N GLU A 200 -22.67 -30.76 2.55
CA GLU A 200 -22.48 -29.34 2.21
C GLU A 200 -21.59 -28.60 3.21
N THR A 201 -21.62 -28.97 4.49
CA THR A 201 -20.88 -28.29 5.56
C THR A 201 -19.35 -28.39 5.38
N ALA A 202 -18.88 -29.53 4.87
CA ALA A 202 -17.46 -29.71 4.61
C ALA A 202 -17.06 -28.86 3.40
N LEU A 203 -17.81 -28.95 2.29
CA LEU A 203 -17.61 -28.19 1.04
C LEU A 203 -17.67 -26.68 1.22
N THR A 204 -18.62 -26.18 2.00
CA THR A 204 -18.75 -24.76 2.34
C THR A 204 -17.57 -24.29 3.17
N ALA A 205 -17.08 -25.09 4.12
CA ALA A 205 -15.84 -24.78 4.81
C ALA A 205 -14.60 -24.82 3.89
N TYR A 206 -14.55 -25.74 2.91
CA TYR A 206 -13.42 -25.87 1.95
C TYR A 206 -13.31 -24.65 1.03
N ALA A 207 -14.42 -23.94 0.83
CA ALA A 207 -14.57 -23.02 -0.28
C ALA A 207 -14.82 -21.56 0.14
N ILE A 208 -15.31 -21.36 1.36
CA ILE A 208 -15.55 -20.05 1.94
C ILE A 208 -14.33 -19.72 2.80
N GLY A 209 -13.59 -18.67 2.44
CA GLY A 209 -12.49 -18.15 3.26
C GLY A 209 -12.91 -17.89 4.71
N THR A 210 -11.97 -17.53 5.59
CA THR A 210 -12.27 -17.43 7.03
C THR A 210 -13.51 -16.59 7.32
N PRO A 211 -14.53 -17.11 8.05
CA PRO A 211 -15.81 -16.42 8.14
C PRO A 211 -15.65 -15.05 8.80
N GLY A 212 -16.27 -14.03 8.21
CA GLY A 212 -16.17 -12.63 8.62
C GLY A 212 -15.16 -11.79 7.81
N TYR A 213 -14.21 -12.39 7.09
CA TYR A 213 -13.26 -11.67 6.22
C TYR A 213 -13.62 -11.74 4.74
N ALA A 214 -14.33 -12.78 4.32
CA ALA A 214 -14.72 -12.98 2.93
C ALA A 214 -15.91 -12.07 2.55
N PRO A 215 -15.86 -11.39 1.39
CA PRO A 215 -17.00 -10.64 0.87
C PRO A 215 -18.08 -11.55 0.23
N PRO A 216 -19.30 -11.04 0.01
CA PRO A 216 -20.42 -11.85 -0.50
C PRO A 216 -20.14 -12.55 -1.83
N GLU A 217 -19.44 -11.93 -2.78
CA GLU A 217 -19.13 -12.58 -4.05
C GLU A 217 -18.16 -13.76 -3.90
N GLN A 218 -17.27 -13.71 -2.89
CA GLN A 218 -16.40 -14.82 -2.55
C GLN A 218 -17.20 -15.93 -1.85
N MET A 219 -18.12 -15.58 -0.96
CA MET A 219 -19.04 -16.54 -0.33
C MET A 219 -19.94 -17.23 -1.37
N ALA A 220 -20.31 -16.51 -2.43
CA ALA A 220 -21.02 -17.02 -3.59
C ALA A 220 -20.11 -17.76 -4.61
N MET A 221 -18.87 -18.07 -4.23
CA MET A 221 -17.92 -18.85 -5.03
C MET A 221 -17.48 -18.19 -6.35
N ARG A 222 -17.54 -16.85 -6.41
CA ARG A 222 -17.14 -16.04 -7.57
C ARG A 222 -16.18 -14.93 -7.16
N PRO A 223 -15.00 -15.27 -6.60
CA PRO A 223 -14.05 -14.26 -6.15
C PRO A 223 -13.49 -13.46 -7.33
N VAL A 224 -13.23 -12.19 -7.08
CA VAL A 224 -12.56 -11.27 -8.01
C VAL A 224 -11.35 -10.65 -7.30
N TYR A 225 -10.48 -9.92 -8.02
CA TYR A 225 -9.35 -9.24 -7.40
C TYR A 225 -9.78 -8.26 -6.29
N ALA A 226 -10.91 -7.57 -6.48
CA ALA A 226 -11.51 -6.70 -5.49
C ALA A 226 -11.97 -7.44 -4.21
N SER A 227 -12.07 -8.77 -4.23
CA SER A 227 -12.39 -9.56 -3.04
C SER A 227 -11.23 -9.58 -2.03
N ASP A 228 -9.98 -9.62 -2.52
CA ASP A 228 -8.80 -9.49 -1.66
C ASP A 228 -8.72 -8.10 -1.03
N LEU A 229 -9.07 -7.06 -1.78
CA LEU A 229 -9.08 -5.68 -1.28
C LEU A 229 -10.11 -5.48 -0.16
N TYR A 230 -11.28 -6.11 -0.27
CA TYR A 230 -12.25 -6.15 0.82
C TYR A 230 -11.68 -6.84 2.06
N ALA A 231 -11.04 -8.00 1.90
CA ALA A 231 -10.46 -8.74 3.02
C ALA A 231 -9.34 -7.95 3.73
N ILE A 232 -8.56 -7.15 2.98
CA ILE A 232 -7.60 -6.19 3.54
C ILE A 232 -8.32 -5.08 4.31
N GLY A 233 -9.44 -4.56 3.81
CA GLY A 233 -10.27 -3.59 4.52
C GLY A 233 -10.78 -4.13 5.85
N VAL A 234 -11.30 -5.36 5.87
CA VAL A 234 -11.72 -6.03 7.11
C VAL A 234 -10.54 -6.26 8.05
N THR A 235 -9.37 -6.62 7.50
CA THR A 235 -8.13 -6.72 8.26
C THR A 235 -7.76 -5.39 8.92
N CYS A 236 -7.90 -4.26 8.21
CA CYS A 236 -7.66 -2.93 8.79
C CYS A 236 -8.61 -2.64 9.96
N VAL A 237 -9.90 -2.97 9.82
CA VAL A 237 -10.89 -2.82 10.90
C VAL A 237 -10.50 -3.67 12.11
N TYR A 238 -10.08 -4.92 11.91
CA TYR A 238 -9.58 -5.75 13.01
C TYR A 238 -8.36 -5.10 13.69
N LEU A 239 -7.39 -4.60 12.90
CA LEU A 239 -6.20 -3.95 13.44
C LEU A 239 -6.56 -2.71 14.27
N LEU A 240 -7.50 -1.88 13.81
CA LEU A 240 -7.93 -0.66 14.51
C LEU A 240 -8.74 -0.94 15.79
N THR A 241 -9.57 -1.97 15.78
CA THR A 241 -10.55 -2.21 16.86
C THR A 241 -10.13 -3.30 17.83
N GLY A 242 -9.25 -4.21 17.41
CA GLY A 242 -8.93 -5.45 18.12
C GLY A 242 -10.08 -6.47 18.16
N ARG A 243 -11.21 -6.19 17.50
CA ARG A 243 -12.42 -7.03 17.53
C ARG A 243 -12.50 -7.91 16.29
N SER A 244 -12.94 -9.16 16.50
CA SER A 244 -13.22 -10.05 15.38
C SER A 244 -14.34 -9.45 14.52
N PRO A 245 -14.28 -9.54 13.17
CA PRO A 245 -15.36 -9.05 12.29
C PRO A 245 -16.72 -9.71 12.54
N LYS A 246 -16.74 -10.88 13.20
CA LYS A 246 -17.97 -11.57 13.62
C LYS A 246 -18.64 -10.94 14.84
N ASP A 247 -17.85 -10.23 15.64
CA ASP A 247 -18.30 -9.59 16.89
C ASP A 247 -18.70 -8.12 16.66
N LEU A 248 -18.63 -7.66 15.40
CA LEU A 248 -19.02 -6.32 14.98
C LEU A 248 -20.42 -6.37 14.34
N PRO A 249 -21.27 -5.37 14.59
CA PRO A 249 -22.60 -5.31 13.99
C PRO A 249 -22.51 -5.06 12.48
N TYR A 250 -23.51 -5.55 11.77
CA TYR A 250 -23.76 -5.25 10.36
C TYR A 250 -25.02 -4.41 10.24
N ASP A 251 -25.04 -3.49 9.30
CA ASP A 251 -26.24 -2.74 8.97
C ASP A 251 -27.27 -3.65 8.29
N SER A 252 -28.49 -3.70 8.80
CA SER A 252 -29.51 -4.66 8.34
C SER A 252 -30.08 -4.34 6.96
N GLN A 253 -29.91 -3.12 6.46
CA GLN A 253 -30.42 -2.70 5.16
C GLN A 253 -29.36 -2.82 4.07
N SER A 254 -28.15 -2.32 4.34
CA SER A 254 -27.04 -2.30 3.38
C SER A 254 -26.13 -3.52 3.44
N GLY A 255 -26.13 -4.25 4.56
CA GLY A 255 -25.19 -5.35 4.82
C GLY A 255 -23.76 -4.88 5.12
N GLU A 256 -23.52 -3.58 5.26
CA GLU A 256 -22.19 -3.03 5.55
C GLU A 256 -21.76 -3.27 6.99
N LEU A 257 -20.47 -3.52 7.18
CA LEU A 257 -19.85 -3.69 8.50
C LEU A 257 -19.82 -2.36 9.26
N ARG A 258 -20.42 -2.30 10.45
CA ARG A 258 -20.46 -1.09 11.29
C ARG A 258 -19.30 -1.08 12.29
N TRP A 259 -18.20 -0.44 11.91
CA TRP A 259 -16.96 -0.42 12.67
C TRP A 259 -16.62 0.95 13.29
N GLN A 260 -17.22 2.02 12.79
CA GLN A 260 -16.93 3.41 13.17
C GLN A 260 -17.27 3.70 14.63
N ASP A 261 -18.19 2.96 15.23
CA ASP A 261 -18.55 3.09 16.64
C ASP A 261 -17.46 2.53 17.60
N TYR A 262 -16.47 1.82 17.06
CA TYR A 262 -15.45 1.10 17.84
C TYR A 262 -14.03 1.68 17.69
N THR A 263 -13.83 2.66 16.81
CA THR A 263 -12.53 3.31 16.62
C THR A 263 -12.71 4.70 16.02
N ALA A 264 -11.90 5.66 16.46
CA ALA A 264 -11.81 6.97 15.83
C ALA A 264 -10.69 6.97 14.79
N VAL A 265 -10.99 7.38 13.57
CA VAL A 265 -10.02 7.62 12.50
C VAL A 265 -10.35 8.93 11.79
N SER A 266 -9.40 9.48 11.05
CA SER A 266 -9.64 10.65 10.21
C SER A 266 -10.81 10.42 9.24
N SER A 267 -11.53 11.50 8.91
CA SER A 267 -12.65 11.42 7.96
C SER A 267 -12.20 10.95 6.57
N HIS A 268 -10.95 11.23 6.20
CA HIS A 268 -10.38 10.74 4.95
C HIS A 268 -10.15 9.24 4.99
N PHE A 269 -9.44 8.75 6.01
CA PHE A 269 -9.16 7.33 6.12
C PHE A 269 -10.45 6.50 6.30
N ALA A 270 -11.46 7.06 6.97
CA ALA A 270 -12.78 6.45 7.03
C ALA A 270 -13.41 6.23 5.65
N LYS A 271 -13.29 7.19 4.73
CA LYS A 271 -13.80 7.06 3.35
C LYS A 271 -13.06 5.97 2.57
N ILE A 272 -11.74 5.86 2.75
CA ILE A 272 -10.95 4.79 2.14
C ILE A 272 -11.45 3.43 2.64
N LEU A 273 -11.55 3.25 3.96
CA LEU A 273 -12.02 1.99 4.54
C LEU A 273 -13.46 1.67 4.12
N GLN A 274 -14.35 2.67 4.06
CA GLN A 274 -15.72 2.47 3.57
C GLN A 274 -15.75 2.02 2.11
N LYS A 275 -14.91 2.60 1.24
CA LYS A 275 -14.81 2.17 -0.16
C LYS A 275 -14.16 0.79 -0.31
N MET A 276 -13.19 0.42 0.53
CA MET A 276 -12.64 -0.95 0.57
C MET A 276 -13.68 -1.98 1.00
N LEU A 277 -14.55 -1.61 1.96
CA LEU A 277 -15.57 -2.47 2.56
C LEU A 277 -16.92 -2.43 1.84
N ASN A 278 -17.00 -1.75 0.69
CA ASN A 278 -18.27 -1.66 -0.03
C ASN A 278 -18.73 -3.05 -0.50
N ILE A 279 -19.99 -3.39 -0.23
CA ILE A 279 -20.57 -4.68 -0.61
C ILE A 279 -20.71 -4.79 -2.14
N SER A 280 -21.02 -3.69 -2.83
CA SER A 280 -21.03 -3.61 -4.29
C SER A 280 -19.60 -3.68 -4.83
N VAL A 281 -19.29 -4.78 -5.53
CA VAL A 281 -17.98 -4.95 -6.19
C VAL A 281 -17.70 -3.80 -7.14
N ARG A 282 -18.72 -3.21 -7.80
CA ARG A 282 -18.57 -2.11 -8.74
C ARG A 282 -18.05 -0.84 -8.07
N ASP A 283 -18.52 -0.55 -6.86
CA ASP A 283 -18.24 0.69 -6.14
C ASP A 283 -17.02 0.54 -5.21
N ARG A 284 -16.53 -0.70 -5.04
CA ARG A 284 -15.28 -1.02 -4.35
C ARG A 284 -14.06 -0.62 -5.20
N TYR A 285 -12.91 -0.45 -4.56
CA TYR A 285 -11.63 -0.40 -5.28
C TYR A 285 -11.44 -1.65 -6.16
N GLN A 286 -10.95 -1.44 -7.38
CA GLN A 286 -10.67 -2.50 -8.34
C GLN A 286 -9.19 -2.88 -8.32
N MET A 287 -8.32 -1.96 -7.92
CA MET A 287 -6.87 -2.17 -7.93
C MET A 287 -6.23 -1.68 -6.62
N ALA A 288 -5.22 -2.40 -6.15
CA ALA A 288 -4.44 -2.02 -4.96
C ALA A 288 -3.80 -0.62 -5.10
N SER A 289 -3.41 -0.24 -6.32
CA SER A 289 -2.85 1.07 -6.64
C SER A 289 -3.80 2.24 -6.38
N GLU A 290 -5.11 2.04 -6.55
CA GLU A 290 -6.11 3.07 -6.26
C GLU A 290 -6.20 3.38 -4.77
N ILE A 291 -6.02 2.36 -3.92
CA ILE A 291 -5.99 2.53 -2.47
C ILE A 291 -4.72 3.27 -2.05
N LEU A 292 -3.56 2.89 -2.62
CA LEU A 292 -2.29 3.60 -2.39
C LEU A 292 -2.41 5.08 -2.79
N GLN A 293 -3.00 5.35 -3.95
CA GLN A 293 -3.24 6.72 -4.41
C GLN A 293 -4.14 7.49 -3.44
N ASP A 294 -5.24 6.91 -2.98
CA ASP A 294 -6.14 7.58 -2.04
C ASP A 294 -5.50 7.78 -0.66
N LEU A 295 -4.65 6.87 -0.19
CA LEU A 295 -3.85 7.07 1.03
C LEU A 295 -2.91 8.28 0.90
N ASP A 296 -2.25 8.43 -0.25
CA ASP A 296 -1.34 9.53 -0.52
C ASP A 296 -2.07 10.89 -0.68
N LEU A 297 -3.38 10.88 -0.94
CA LEU A 297 -4.22 12.08 -1.05
C LEU A 297 -4.63 12.69 0.31
N GLU A 298 -4.40 11.99 1.43
CA GLU A 298 -4.81 12.44 2.75
C GLU A 298 -4.31 13.84 3.15
N PRO A 299 -3.02 14.19 2.98
CA PRO A 299 -2.51 15.51 3.37
C PRO A 299 -3.18 16.65 2.57
N TYR A 300 -3.76 16.35 1.40
CA TYR A 300 -4.44 17.31 0.54
C TYR A 300 -5.88 17.59 1.00
N LEU A 301 -6.58 16.60 1.55
CA LEU A 301 -7.97 16.75 2.01
C LEU A 301 -8.09 17.45 3.36
N ASP A 302 -7.10 17.32 4.24
CA ASP A 302 -7.00 18.14 5.46
C ASP A 302 -6.79 19.62 5.11
N SER A 303 -5.99 19.90 4.07
CA SER A 303 -5.79 21.27 3.57
C SER A 303 -7.07 21.84 2.93
N LEU A 304 -7.84 21.03 2.19
CA LEU A 304 -9.11 21.44 1.58
C LEU A 304 -10.23 21.65 2.60
N SER A 305 -10.34 20.78 3.60
CA SER A 305 -11.37 20.88 4.64
C SER A 305 -11.18 22.12 5.53
N GLN A 306 -9.92 22.46 5.85
CA GLN A 306 -9.59 23.73 6.51
C GLN A 306 -10.02 24.93 5.66
N ASN A 307 -9.81 24.90 4.34
CA ASN A 307 -10.19 25.99 3.44
C ASN A 307 -11.71 26.11 3.21
N MET A 308 -12.45 24.99 3.19
CA MET A 308 -13.92 25.00 3.01
C MET A 308 -14.67 25.42 4.28
N ALA A 309 -14.15 25.14 5.47
CA ALA A 309 -14.75 25.58 6.73
C ALA A 309 -14.84 27.12 6.85
N PHE A 310 -13.93 27.85 6.20
CA PHE A 310 -13.97 29.32 6.10
C PHE A 310 -14.98 29.85 5.06
N ALA A 311 -15.40 29.02 4.09
CA ALA A 311 -16.31 29.43 3.02
C ALA A 311 -17.79 29.25 3.40
N THR A 312 -18.12 28.31 4.29
CA THR A 312 -19.50 27.96 4.68
C THR A 312 -20.20 28.98 5.59
N THR A 313 -19.49 29.95 6.18
CA THR A 313 -20.11 31.04 6.95
C THR A 313 -20.60 32.21 6.08
N ALA A 314 -20.36 32.17 4.77
CA ALA A 314 -20.61 33.29 3.87
C ALA A 314 -21.47 32.89 2.66
N SER A 315 -22.70 32.40 2.87
CA SER A 315 -23.72 32.50 1.82
C SER A 315 -25.15 32.23 2.31
N LEU A 316 -25.88 33.29 2.65
CA LEU A 316 -27.33 33.41 2.46
C LEU A 316 -27.66 34.91 2.37
N THR A 317 -27.62 35.45 1.15
CA THR A 317 -28.55 36.48 0.65
C THR A 317 -28.20 36.70 -0.82
N GLN A 318 -29.07 36.21 -1.68
CA GLN A 318 -29.02 36.41 -3.12
C GLN A 318 -29.96 37.58 -3.41
N GLU A 319 -29.46 38.68 -3.97
CA GLU A 319 -30.31 39.64 -4.68
C GLU A 319 -29.55 40.36 -5.79
N VAL A 320 -30.29 40.58 -6.87
CA VAL A 320 -29.85 40.91 -8.23
C VAL A 320 -29.50 42.39 -8.34
N THR A 321 -28.32 42.71 -8.87
CA THR A 321 -27.90 44.10 -9.15
C THR A 321 -28.42 44.59 -10.50
N VAL A 322 -29.14 45.71 -10.49
CA VAL A 322 -29.25 46.65 -11.62
C VAL A 322 -28.15 47.72 -11.47
N VAL A 323 -27.63 48.16 -12.61
CA VAL A 323 -26.46 49.04 -12.81
C VAL A 323 -26.79 50.51 -12.49
N GLU A 324 -25.92 51.23 -11.78
CA GLU A 324 -25.28 52.50 -12.23
C GLU A 324 -24.47 53.28 -11.16
N GLU A 325 -23.33 53.79 -11.64
CA GLU A 325 -22.49 54.98 -11.32
C GLU A 325 -22.18 55.54 -9.90
N VAL A 326 -20.95 56.07 -9.82
CA VAL A 326 -20.19 56.54 -8.65
C VAL A 326 -20.48 58.01 -8.29
N PRO A 327 -20.45 58.39 -6.99
CA PRO A 327 -19.79 59.67 -6.65
C PRO A 327 -18.94 59.68 -5.36
N ARG A 328 -18.02 60.67 -5.32
CA ARG A 328 -16.94 60.93 -4.36
C ARG A 328 -17.40 61.56 -3.04
N ILE A 329 -16.65 61.28 -1.97
CA ILE A 329 -16.90 61.67 -0.57
C ILE A 329 -16.33 63.08 -0.24
N SER A 330 -17.05 63.85 0.59
CA SER A 330 -16.74 65.24 0.97
C SER A 330 -15.79 65.37 2.19
N PRO A 331 -15.14 66.54 2.38
CA PRO A 331 -14.10 66.78 3.39
C PRO A 331 -14.51 66.52 4.85
N SER A 332 -15.81 66.53 5.16
CA SER A 332 -16.36 66.26 6.49
C SER A 332 -16.16 64.81 6.94
N ALA A 333 -16.07 63.86 6.00
CA ALA A 333 -15.82 62.45 6.29
C ALA A 333 -14.37 62.20 6.76
N ARG A 334 -13.40 62.98 6.24
CA ARG A 334 -11.97 62.85 6.62
C ARG A 334 -11.71 63.35 8.05
N MET A 335 -12.48 64.34 8.52
CA MET A 335 -12.36 64.85 9.90
C MET A 335 -12.92 63.86 10.91
N ALA A 336 -13.99 63.15 10.57
CA ALA A 336 -14.60 62.11 11.41
C ALA A 336 -13.71 60.87 11.55
N GLU A 337 -12.96 60.52 10.50
CA GLU A 337 -11.99 59.41 10.49
C GLU A 337 -10.76 59.71 11.37
N ALA A 338 -10.29 60.97 11.39
CA ALA A 338 -9.16 61.40 12.21
C ALA A 338 -9.47 61.41 13.72
N ILE A 339 -10.73 61.62 14.11
CA ILE A 339 -11.17 61.58 15.52
C ILE A 339 -11.32 60.12 16.00
N ARG A 340 -11.79 59.20 15.15
CA ARG A 340 -11.87 57.75 15.46
C ARG A 340 -10.48 57.12 15.62
N ALA A 341 -9.52 57.47 14.77
CA ALA A 341 -8.14 56.98 14.84
C ALA A 341 -7.38 57.42 16.12
N ARG A 342 -7.86 58.46 16.82
CA ARG A 342 -7.26 58.97 18.07
C ARG A 342 -7.79 58.25 19.32
N GLN A 343 -8.96 57.59 19.23
CA GLN A 343 -9.54 56.78 20.32
C GLN A 343 -9.00 55.34 20.34
N GLU A 344 -8.63 54.78 19.20
CA GLU A 344 -8.08 53.41 19.09
C GLU A 344 -6.65 53.26 19.66
N ARG A 345 -5.92 54.37 19.88
CA ARG A 345 -4.55 54.36 20.43
C ARG A 345 -4.46 54.29 21.97
N ARG A 346 -5.57 54.22 22.71
CA ARG A 346 -5.56 54.22 24.20
C ARG A 346 -5.95 52.90 24.87
N THR A 347 -6.23 51.83 24.13
CA THR A 347 -6.55 50.52 24.74
C THR A 347 -5.79 49.41 24.03
N GLY A 348 -4.81 48.80 24.71
CA GLY A 348 -3.99 47.72 24.15
C GLY A 348 -4.65 46.34 24.23
N LYS A 349 -4.39 45.50 23.23
CA LYS A 349 -4.00 44.07 23.39
C LYS A 349 -3.62 43.44 22.03
N THR A 350 -2.47 42.77 22.07
CA THR A 350 -1.94 41.65 21.26
C THR A 350 -2.61 41.32 19.92
N THR A 351 -1.90 41.56 18.80
CA THR A 351 -2.24 41.07 17.47
C THR A 351 -1.30 39.95 17.02
N VAL A 352 -1.86 38.76 16.88
CA VAL A 352 -1.36 37.67 16.04
C VAL A 352 -1.46 38.14 14.58
N TYR A 353 -0.37 37.98 13.82
CA TYR A 353 -0.30 38.33 12.41
C TYR A 353 -1.29 37.47 11.60
N THR A 354 -2.47 38.00 11.32
CA THR A 354 -3.33 37.59 10.21
C THR A 354 -3.15 38.62 9.10
N GLY A 355 -2.61 38.18 7.97
CA GLY A 355 -2.39 39.06 6.83
C GLY A 355 -2.47 38.28 5.54
N THR A 356 -3.60 38.37 4.85
CA THR A 356 -3.61 38.37 3.39
C THR A 356 -4.65 39.37 2.92
N GLU A 357 -4.22 40.63 2.84
CA GLU A 357 -4.75 41.56 1.85
C GLU A 357 -4.65 40.91 0.46
N ARG A 358 -5.72 41.02 -0.32
CA ARG A 358 -5.72 40.72 -1.75
C ARG A 358 -4.68 41.61 -2.45
N ARG A 359 -3.48 41.08 -2.65
CA ARG A 359 -2.51 41.65 -3.59
C ARG A 359 -2.77 41.07 -4.98
N LYS A 360 -2.97 41.97 -5.96
CA LYS A 360 -2.80 41.69 -7.39
C LYS A 360 -1.56 40.82 -7.56
N SER A 361 -1.71 39.67 -8.22
CA SER A 361 -0.67 38.66 -8.41
C SER A 361 0.57 39.27 -9.08
N GLN A 362 1.58 39.62 -8.27
CA GLN A 362 2.92 39.85 -8.78
C GLN A 362 3.48 38.51 -9.25
N LYS A 363 4.06 38.48 -10.46
CA LYS A 363 4.81 37.31 -10.94
C LYS A 363 5.87 36.94 -9.89
N PRO A 364 5.96 35.66 -9.48
CA PRO A 364 6.94 35.27 -8.48
C PRO A 364 8.36 35.51 -9.01
N THR A 365 9.22 36.03 -8.14
CA THR A 365 10.66 36.18 -8.36
C THR A 365 11.41 35.07 -7.61
N ALA A 366 12.68 34.84 -7.96
CA ALA A 366 13.54 33.91 -7.24
C ALA A 366 13.63 34.25 -5.74
N GLN A 367 13.76 35.53 -5.42
CA GLN A 367 13.83 36.03 -4.05
C GLN A 367 12.52 35.78 -3.28
N SER A 368 11.37 36.10 -3.87
CA SER A 368 10.08 35.88 -3.20
C SER A 368 9.79 34.40 -2.98
N LEU A 369 10.23 33.53 -3.89
CA LEU A 369 10.09 32.09 -3.75
C LEU A 369 10.95 31.58 -2.59
N LYS A 370 12.21 32.02 -2.52
CA LYS A 370 13.12 31.70 -1.41
C LYS A 370 12.55 32.19 -0.07
N GLU A 371 12.12 33.44 0.01
CA GLU A 371 11.54 33.98 1.25
C GLU A 371 10.28 33.23 1.69
N SER A 372 9.47 32.78 0.74
CA SER A 372 8.29 31.96 1.03
C SER A 372 8.72 30.58 1.57
N TYR A 373 9.72 29.96 0.93
CA TYR A 373 10.29 28.71 1.40
C TYR A 373 10.87 28.83 2.82
N ASP A 374 11.64 29.88 3.09
CA ASP A 374 12.26 30.13 4.39
C ASP A 374 11.19 30.36 5.48
N LYS A 375 10.01 30.86 5.13
CA LYS A 375 8.85 31.01 6.02
C LYS A 375 8.03 29.72 6.20
N GLY A 376 8.49 28.59 5.66
CA GLY A 376 7.81 27.30 5.77
C GLY A 376 6.75 27.06 4.70
N TYR A 377 6.56 27.96 3.75
CA TYR A 377 5.65 27.74 2.64
C TYR A 377 6.24 26.68 1.69
N ARG A 378 5.41 25.71 1.29
CA ARG A 378 5.83 24.59 0.43
C ARG A 378 4.98 24.41 -0.81
N ASP A 379 3.80 25.05 -0.88
CA ASP A 379 2.88 24.87 -2.01
C ASP A 379 3.01 25.98 -3.04
N PHE A 380 3.73 25.71 -4.10
CA PHE A 380 3.95 26.60 -5.22
C PHE A 380 3.21 26.14 -6.49
N SER A 381 2.15 25.35 -6.33
CA SER A 381 1.40 24.76 -7.46
C SER A 381 0.80 25.81 -8.38
N GLU A 382 0.73 25.49 -9.67
CA GLU A 382 0.14 26.33 -10.73
C GLU A 382 0.82 27.71 -10.92
N GLN A 383 1.98 27.94 -10.28
CA GLN A 383 2.74 29.18 -10.41
C GLN A 383 3.63 29.18 -11.66
N VAL A 384 4.03 30.38 -12.09
CA VAL A 384 4.89 30.58 -13.28
C VAL A 384 6.26 31.10 -12.85
N PHE A 385 7.27 30.24 -12.97
CA PHE A 385 8.69 30.47 -12.67
C PHE A 385 9.58 30.54 -13.92
N SER A 386 8.96 30.65 -15.10
CA SER A 386 9.66 30.66 -16.39
C SER A 386 10.79 31.68 -16.42
N GLN A 387 11.96 31.26 -16.92
CA GLN A 387 13.17 32.09 -17.10
C GLN A 387 13.77 32.67 -15.80
N LEU A 388 13.33 32.22 -14.62
CA LEU A 388 13.98 32.60 -13.37
C LEU A 388 15.35 31.91 -13.21
N ASP A 389 16.22 32.53 -12.42
CA ASP A 389 17.44 31.90 -11.93
C ASP A 389 17.23 31.39 -10.50
N LEU A 390 17.14 30.07 -10.39
CA LEU A 390 16.97 29.29 -9.16
C LEU A 390 18.18 28.37 -8.92
N HIS A 391 19.35 28.73 -9.47
CA HIS A 391 20.60 28.03 -9.23
C HIS A 391 20.87 27.85 -7.73
N LYS A 392 21.22 26.61 -7.33
CA LYS A 392 21.54 26.23 -5.93
C LYS A 392 20.44 26.50 -4.90
N GLN A 393 19.20 26.72 -5.31
CA GLN A 393 18.11 26.90 -4.36
C GLN A 393 17.75 25.58 -3.67
N VAL A 394 17.43 25.67 -2.38
CA VAL A 394 16.90 24.54 -1.60
C VAL A 394 15.39 24.63 -1.64
N LEU A 395 14.78 23.70 -2.34
CA LEU A 395 13.34 23.62 -2.61
C LEU A 395 12.83 22.20 -2.34
N THR A 396 13.44 21.53 -1.35
CA THR A 396 13.14 20.18 -0.91
C THR A 396 11.71 20.05 -0.42
N GLY A 397 11.00 19.02 -0.87
CA GLY A 397 9.63 18.72 -0.45
C GLY A 397 8.58 19.75 -0.90
N CYS A 398 8.91 20.60 -1.86
CA CYS A 398 7.97 21.58 -2.40
C CYS A 398 6.95 20.92 -3.34
N ARG A 399 5.71 21.43 -3.31
CA ARG A 399 4.68 21.11 -4.30
C ARG A 399 4.74 22.15 -5.40
N PHE A 400 5.09 21.70 -6.60
CA PHE A 400 5.17 22.48 -7.83
C PHE A 400 4.24 21.92 -8.91
N THR A 401 3.19 21.19 -8.51
CA THR A 401 2.25 20.54 -9.43
C THR A 401 1.69 21.54 -10.45
N LYS A 402 1.70 21.18 -11.75
CA LYS A 402 1.27 22.03 -12.89
C LYS A 402 1.97 23.39 -13.00
N SER A 403 3.07 23.63 -12.29
CA SER A 403 3.81 24.89 -12.38
C SER A 403 4.60 24.97 -13.68
N THR A 404 4.98 26.18 -14.08
CA THR A 404 5.78 26.41 -15.30
C THR A 404 7.20 26.83 -14.94
N PHE A 405 8.19 26.04 -15.36
CA PHE A 405 9.64 26.27 -15.24
C PHE A 405 10.31 26.40 -16.62
N PHE A 406 9.56 26.87 -17.62
CA PHE A 406 10.05 26.97 -18.99
C PHE A 406 11.32 27.84 -19.04
N LYS A 407 12.44 27.27 -19.52
CA LYS A 407 13.76 27.92 -19.55
C LYS A 407 14.29 28.41 -18.19
N THR A 408 13.80 27.86 -17.08
CA THR A 408 14.29 28.24 -15.75
C THR A 408 15.63 27.58 -15.45
N ASN A 409 16.56 28.30 -14.82
CA ASN A 409 17.82 27.74 -14.34
C ASN A 409 17.63 27.15 -12.95
N LEU A 410 17.68 25.82 -12.84
CA LEU A 410 17.62 25.02 -11.61
C LEU A 410 18.92 24.25 -11.38
N SER A 411 20.02 24.69 -11.99
CA SER A 411 21.29 23.95 -11.88
C SER A 411 21.78 23.89 -10.43
N ASN A 412 22.17 22.70 -9.98
CA ASN A 412 22.58 22.41 -8.60
C ASN A 412 21.51 22.73 -7.53
N ALA A 413 20.24 22.92 -7.91
CA ALA A 413 19.16 23.08 -6.95
C ALA A 413 18.85 21.74 -6.26
N ASP A 414 18.39 21.81 -5.00
CA ASP A 414 17.84 20.67 -4.28
C ASP A 414 16.32 20.69 -4.43
N LEU A 415 15.81 19.75 -5.23
CA LEU A 415 14.40 19.48 -5.47
C LEU A 415 14.04 18.06 -4.97
N SER A 416 14.85 17.49 -4.07
CA SER A 416 14.58 16.16 -3.52
C SER A 416 13.21 16.14 -2.82
N HIS A 417 12.51 15.02 -2.94
CA HIS A 417 11.16 14.83 -2.41
C HIS A 417 10.08 15.81 -2.93
N SER A 418 10.38 16.64 -3.92
CA SER A 418 9.43 17.63 -4.45
C SER A 418 8.47 17.01 -5.44
N ASN A 419 7.25 17.56 -5.52
CA ASN A 419 6.24 17.16 -6.47
C ASN A 419 6.19 18.13 -7.65
N LEU A 420 6.74 17.72 -8.79
CA LEU A 420 6.77 18.43 -10.07
C LEU A 420 5.81 17.78 -11.09
N SER A 421 4.79 17.05 -10.62
CA SER A 421 3.84 16.35 -11.51
C SER A 421 3.11 17.35 -12.41
N TYR A 422 3.01 17.01 -13.69
CA TYR A 422 2.42 17.85 -14.74
C TYR A 422 3.07 19.24 -14.90
N ALA A 423 4.23 19.49 -14.27
CA ALA A 423 4.95 20.74 -14.43
C ALA A 423 5.54 20.85 -15.84
N ASN A 424 5.61 22.08 -16.35
CA ASN A 424 6.27 22.36 -17.62
C ASN A 424 7.73 22.78 -17.37
N LEU A 425 8.65 21.84 -17.51
CA LEU A 425 10.11 22.00 -17.39
C LEU A 425 10.80 22.02 -18.77
N ASN A 426 10.05 22.26 -19.86
CA ASN A 426 10.64 22.31 -21.20
C ASN A 426 11.77 23.34 -21.25
N GLN A 427 12.92 22.92 -21.80
CA GLN A 427 14.14 23.74 -21.90
C GLN A 427 14.70 24.26 -20.56
N ALA A 428 14.27 23.72 -19.42
CA ALA A 428 14.86 24.05 -18.12
C ALA A 428 16.29 23.52 -17.99
N ILE A 429 17.12 24.18 -17.18
CA ILE A 429 18.50 23.77 -16.90
C ILE A 429 18.55 23.14 -15.50
N LEU A 430 18.58 21.82 -15.41
CA LEU A 430 18.66 21.03 -14.17
C LEU A 430 20.02 20.36 -13.98
N LYS A 431 21.08 20.89 -14.60
CA LYS A 431 22.43 20.33 -14.49
C LYS A 431 22.84 20.16 -13.03
N ASN A 432 23.25 18.95 -12.65
CA ASN A 432 23.63 18.57 -11.28
C ASN A 432 22.57 18.85 -10.20
N ALA A 433 21.30 19.04 -10.57
CA ALA A 433 20.24 19.19 -9.58
C ALA A 433 19.98 17.86 -8.85
N ASP A 434 19.56 17.95 -7.60
CA ASP A 434 19.09 16.80 -6.83
C ASP A 434 17.57 16.68 -6.96
N LEU A 435 17.11 15.59 -7.56
CA LEU A 435 15.69 15.23 -7.70
C LEU A 435 15.41 13.86 -7.06
N THR A 436 16.22 13.46 -6.07
CA THR A 436 16.07 12.18 -5.38
C THR A 436 14.67 12.05 -4.79
N ASN A 437 13.97 10.95 -5.09
CA ASN A 437 12.56 10.72 -4.70
C ASN A 437 11.57 11.83 -5.13
N ALA A 438 11.87 12.63 -6.17
CA ALA A 438 10.93 13.61 -6.69
C ALA A 438 9.84 12.94 -7.56
N TYR A 439 8.67 13.57 -7.65
CA TYR A 439 7.55 13.11 -8.49
C TYR A 439 7.46 13.98 -9.74
N LEU A 440 7.69 13.39 -10.92
CA LEU A 440 7.61 14.05 -12.23
C LEU A 440 6.57 13.39 -13.15
N VAL A 441 5.51 12.80 -12.58
CA VAL A 441 4.46 12.14 -13.34
C VAL A 441 3.83 13.13 -14.33
N GLY A 442 3.81 12.77 -15.61
CA GLY A 442 3.27 13.63 -16.68
C GLY A 442 3.98 14.97 -16.87
N ALA A 443 5.16 15.18 -16.27
CA ALA A 443 5.92 16.41 -16.44
C ALA A 443 6.44 16.54 -17.88
N LYS A 444 6.53 17.78 -18.37
CA LYS A 444 7.10 18.08 -19.70
C LYS A 444 8.57 18.46 -19.53
N LEU A 445 9.48 17.65 -20.07
CA LEU A 445 10.93 17.82 -19.94
C LEU A 445 11.61 17.91 -21.32
N GLU A 446 10.85 18.29 -22.35
CA GLU A 446 11.36 18.33 -23.71
C GLU A 446 12.53 19.32 -23.81
N ASN A 447 13.65 18.87 -24.36
CA ASN A 447 14.90 19.64 -24.46
C ASN A 447 15.46 20.16 -23.10
N ALA A 448 15.05 19.61 -21.96
CA ALA A 448 15.63 19.97 -20.67
C ALA A 448 17.08 19.46 -20.52
N ASP A 449 17.94 20.22 -19.83
CA ASP A 449 19.33 19.82 -19.54
C ASP A 449 19.45 19.22 -18.14
N LEU A 450 19.50 17.89 -18.04
CA LEU A 450 19.59 17.13 -16.79
C LEU A 450 20.98 16.47 -16.61
N ARG A 451 22.02 17.00 -17.27
CA ARG A 451 23.37 16.42 -17.18
C ARG A 451 23.83 16.35 -15.72
N GLY A 452 24.28 15.17 -15.30
CA GLY A 452 24.78 14.95 -13.94
C GLY A 452 23.74 15.09 -12.82
N ALA A 453 22.45 15.25 -13.15
CA ALA A 453 21.40 15.32 -12.14
C ALA A 453 21.23 13.99 -11.40
N ASN A 454 20.90 14.05 -10.11
CA ASN A 454 20.52 12.89 -9.33
C ASN A 454 19.01 12.68 -9.46
N LEU A 455 18.62 11.66 -10.22
CA LEU A 455 17.23 11.25 -10.46
C LEU A 455 16.95 9.89 -9.79
N SER A 456 17.72 9.54 -8.76
CA SER A 456 17.54 8.26 -8.09
C SER A 456 16.14 8.19 -7.45
N ARG A 457 15.44 7.08 -7.71
CA ARG A 457 14.07 6.83 -7.22
C ARG A 457 13.05 7.89 -7.64
N VAL A 458 13.31 8.62 -8.73
CA VAL A 458 12.36 9.59 -9.28
C VAL A 458 11.21 8.87 -9.98
N THR A 459 9.98 9.39 -9.87
CA THR A 459 8.82 8.87 -10.61
C THR A 459 8.64 9.66 -11.90
N LEU A 460 8.92 9.05 -13.06
CA LEU A 460 8.85 9.67 -14.39
C LEU A 460 7.73 9.08 -15.27
N GLU A 461 6.76 8.39 -14.68
CA GLU A 461 5.63 7.81 -15.41
C GLU A 461 4.91 8.86 -16.28
N SER A 462 4.73 8.53 -17.56
CA SER A 462 4.12 9.43 -18.56
C SER A 462 4.82 10.79 -18.75
N ALA A 463 6.01 11.01 -18.17
CA ALA A 463 6.81 12.21 -18.42
C ALA A 463 7.28 12.26 -19.88
N GLN A 464 7.29 13.47 -20.45
CA GLN A 464 7.70 13.73 -21.84
C GLN A 464 9.19 14.09 -21.87
N LEU A 465 10.03 13.11 -22.24
CA LEU A 465 11.50 13.22 -22.21
C LEU A 465 12.13 13.46 -23.59
N LYS A 466 11.35 13.83 -24.60
CA LYS A 466 11.86 14.02 -25.97
C LYS A 466 13.03 15.00 -26.00
N ASP A 467 14.18 14.54 -26.48
CA ASP A 467 15.42 15.31 -26.58
C ASP A 467 15.98 15.85 -25.25
N ALA A 468 15.48 15.37 -24.10
CA ALA A 468 16.04 15.70 -22.79
C ALA A 468 17.47 15.16 -22.67
N ASN A 469 18.38 15.92 -22.06
CA ASN A 469 19.78 15.53 -21.92
C ASN A 469 20.05 14.90 -20.55
N LEU A 470 20.08 13.58 -20.49
CA LEU A 470 20.34 12.76 -19.31
C LEU A 470 21.80 12.23 -19.26
N CYS A 471 22.72 12.80 -20.02
CA CYS A 471 24.12 12.35 -20.02
C CYS A 471 24.74 12.49 -18.62
N GLY A 472 25.19 11.38 -18.05
CA GLY A 472 25.78 11.33 -16.71
C GLY A 472 24.79 11.45 -15.55
N ALA A 473 23.49 11.46 -15.82
CA ALA A 473 22.48 11.46 -14.75
C ALA A 473 22.40 10.09 -14.06
N ASP A 474 21.99 10.08 -12.79
CA ASP A 474 21.75 8.86 -12.03
C ASP A 474 20.25 8.55 -11.97
N LEU A 475 19.78 7.52 -12.69
CA LEU A 475 18.38 7.09 -12.69
C LEU A 475 18.16 5.85 -11.81
N SER A 476 19.06 5.51 -10.88
CA SER A 476 18.95 4.29 -10.06
C SER A 476 17.60 4.20 -9.35
N GLY A 477 16.80 3.19 -9.65
CA GLY A 477 15.46 3.00 -9.08
C GLY A 477 14.38 3.97 -9.60
N ALA A 478 14.67 4.79 -10.61
CA ALA A 478 13.67 5.64 -11.26
C ALA A 478 12.60 4.81 -11.99
N THR A 479 11.35 5.26 -11.97
CA THR A 479 10.26 4.61 -12.72
C THR A 479 10.02 5.33 -14.06
N LEU A 480 10.50 4.73 -15.14
CA LEU A 480 10.21 5.12 -16.53
C LEU A 480 10.30 3.90 -17.44
N SER A 481 9.56 3.91 -18.54
CA SER A 481 9.66 2.83 -19.53
C SER A 481 10.94 2.94 -20.36
N ASP A 482 11.40 1.82 -20.92
CA ASP A 482 12.52 1.82 -21.88
C ASP A 482 12.21 2.71 -23.10
N THR A 483 10.94 2.80 -23.50
CA THR A 483 10.51 3.69 -24.58
C THR A 483 10.66 5.17 -24.23
N GLN A 484 10.34 5.58 -23.00
CA GLN A 484 10.57 6.95 -22.53
C GLN A 484 12.05 7.28 -22.48
N LEU A 485 12.88 6.35 -21.98
CA LEU A 485 14.32 6.55 -21.88
C LEU A 485 14.97 6.64 -23.27
N ALA A 486 14.49 5.87 -24.25
CA ALA A 486 14.96 5.92 -25.63
C ALA A 486 14.69 7.26 -26.33
N MET A 487 13.73 8.05 -25.85
CA MET A 487 13.44 9.40 -26.37
C MET A 487 14.41 10.47 -25.83
N ALA A 488 15.19 10.14 -24.80
CA ALA A 488 16.16 11.03 -24.18
C ALA A 488 17.59 10.74 -24.67
N ARG A 489 18.46 11.74 -24.54
CA ARG A 489 19.89 11.61 -24.83
C ARG A 489 20.61 11.09 -23.60
N THR A 490 21.26 9.94 -23.71
CA THR A 490 22.08 9.30 -22.67
C THR A 490 23.49 9.05 -23.18
N ASN A 491 24.44 8.78 -22.29
CA ASN A 491 25.80 8.37 -22.65
C ASN A 491 26.32 7.28 -21.69
N TRP A 492 27.56 6.83 -21.87
CA TRP A 492 28.19 5.79 -21.07
C TRP A 492 28.28 6.10 -19.56
N SER A 493 28.18 7.38 -19.17
CA SER A 493 28.20 7.80 -17.76
C SER A 493 26.83 7.79 -17.09
N THR A 494 25.74 7.67 -17.86
CA THR A 494 24.37 7.61 -17.31
C THR A 494 24.14 6.28 -16.59
N ILE A 495 23.59 6.34 -15.37
CA ILE A 495 23.18 5.15 -14.61
C ILE A 495 21.69 4.92 -14.90
N HIS A 496 21.33 3.70 -15.30
CA HIS A 496 19.97 3.33 -15.68
C HIS A 496 19.11 2.93 -14.46
N PRO A 497 17.78 2.79 -14.61
CA PRO A 497 16.86 2.33 -13.54
C PRO A 497 17.31 1.10 -12.76
N ASN A 498 17.98 0.16 -13.43
CA ASN A 498 18.53 -1.05 -12.82
C ASN A 498 19.83 -0.84 -12.02
N GLY A 499 20.30 0.40 -11.86
CA GLY A 499 21.54 0.76 -11.18
C GLY A 499 22.82 0.49 -11.98
N LYS A 500 22.72 0.07 -13.24
CA LYS A 500 23.87 -0.24 -14.10
C LYS A 500 24.12 0.87 -15.12
N ARG A 501 25.37 0.98 -15.57
CA ARG A 501 25.74 1.77 -16.74
C ARG A 501 25.71 0.88 -17.97
N MET A 502 25.23 1.42 -19.09
CA MET A 502 25.29 0.74 -20.38
C MET A 502 26.67 1.01 -21.01
N PHE A 503 27.49 -0.04 -21.12
CA PHE A 503 28.66 -0.02 -21.99
C PHE A 503 28.17 -0.37 -23.39
N ARG A 504 28.38 0.53 -24.35
CA ARG A 504 28.18 0.19 -25.77
C ARG A 504 29.34 -0.67 -26.26
#